data_AF-V4B2K1-F1
#
_entry.id   AF-V4B2K1-F1
#
_cell.length_a   1.000
_cell.length_b   1.000
_cell.length_c   1.000
_cell.angle_alpha   90.00
_cell.angle_beta   90.00
_cell.angle_gamma   90.00
#
_symmetry.space_group_name_H-M   'P 1'
#
loop_
_entity.id
_entity.type
_entity.pdbx_description
1 polymer ?
#
loop_
_entity_poly.entity_id
_entity_poly.type
_entity_poly.pdbx_seq_one_letter_code
_entity_poly.pdbx_strand_id
1 'polypeptide(L)'
;STIIRKYFHVVVVAVFIPGLVVDVEFLYLSSVIALAFFIILEVSSLVSLLCLGCVIDQSFSMFIDDRDQGVVILTHLYLLIGLSLPLWLTKSLYKGMKHFNFEMTTSISLYSGVLSLGIGDTVASIIGSSIGRIHWPGSKKTVEGTTSSIFSQCLTVYILYSLGIIETVYWQKVIMAIILTSLYEAFTFQIDNLVLPVFIFLLL
;
A
#
# COMPACT_ATOMS: atom_id res chain seq x y z
N SER A 1 -10.48 -14.80 5.39
CA SER A 1 -9.33 -15.34 6.15
C SER A 1 -8.16 -14.35 6.15
N THR A 2 -7.67 -13.96 7.32
CA THR A 2 -6.52 -13.05 7.51
C THR A 2 -5.21 -13.56 6.90
N ILE A 3 -5.04 -14.88 6.76
CA ILE A 3 -3.82 -15.52 6.25
C ILE A 3 -3.66 -15.29 4.74
N ILE A 4 -4.73 -15.45 3.96
CA ILE A 4 -4.72 -15.25 2.50
C ILE A 4 -4.34 -13.80 2.15
N ARG A 5 -4.89 -12.84 2.90
CA ARG A 5 -4.56 -11.42 2.77
C ARG A 5 -3.08 -11.13 3.03
N LYS A 6 -2.47 -11.79 4.03
CA LYS A 6 -1.03 -11.66 4.32
C LYS A 6 -0.16 -12.25 3.22
N TYR A 7 -0.53 -13.41 2.68
CA TYR A 7 0.18 -14.01 1.54
C TYR A 7 0.17 -13.09 0.32
N PHE A 8 -0.99 -12.55 -0.04
CA PHE A 8 -1.08 -11.61 -1.16
C PHE A 8 -0.22 -10.37 -0.93
N HIS A 9 -0.25 -9.83 0.30
CA HIS A 9 0.56 -8.68 0.65
C HIS A 9 2.06 -8.94 0.45
N VAL A 10 2.57 -10.06 0.97
CA VAL A 10 3.97 -10.45 0.78
C VAL A 10 4.32 -10.63 -0.70
N VAL A 11 3.45 -11.29 -1.47
CA VAL A 11 3.69 -11.52 -2.91
C VAL A 11 3.75 -10.20 -3.68
N VAL A 12 2.81 -9.29 -3.47
CA VAL A 12 2.79 -8.03 -4.21
C VAL A 12 4.01 -7.17 -3.83
N VAL A 13 4.40 -7.10 -2.56
CA VAL A 13 5.62 -6.40 -2.14
C VAL A 13 6.88 -7.03 -2.77
N ALA A 14 6.94 -8.36 -2.82
CA ALA A 14 8.04 -9.09 -3.43
C ALA A 14 8.13 -8.91 -4.95
N VAL A 15 7.04 -8.52 -5.62
CA VAL A 15 7.04 -8.15 -7.06
C VAL A 15 7.39 -6.68 -7.24
N PHE A 16 6.86 -5.78 -6.41
CA PHE A 16 7.05 -4.34 -6.55
C PHE A 16 8.48 -3.89 -6.25
N ILE A 17 9.14 -4.43 -5.22
CA ILE A 17 10.53 -4.08 -4.90
C ILE A 17 11.48 -4.33 -6.09
N PRO A 18 11.60 -5.55 -6.64
CA PRO A 18 12.48 -5.79 -7.78
C PRO A 18 11.98 -5.09 -9.04
N GLY A 19 10.68 -4.95 -9.25
CA GLY A 19 10.13 -4.21 -10.38
C GLY A 19 10.56 -2.74 -10.37
N LEU A 20 10.56 -2.07 -9.21
CA LEU A 20 11.01 -0.69 -9.07
C LEU A 20 12.52 -0.54 -9.29
N VAL A 21 13.32 -1.55 -8.94
CA VAL A 21 14.78 -1.51 -9.07
C VAL A 21 15.25 -1.87 -10.49
N VAL A 22 14.59 -2.85 -11.13
CA VAL A 22 15.05 -3.42 -12.41
C VAL A 22 14.39 -2.75 -13.61
N ASP A 23 13.05 -2.63 -13.62
CA ASP A 23 12.31 -2.09 -14.76
C ASP A 23 10.96 -1.49 -14.32
N VAL A 24 11.01 -0.19 -14.03
CA VAL A 24 9.86 0.62 -13.61
C VAL A 24 8.79 0.68 -14.71
N GLU A 25 9.17 0.64 -15.99
CA GLU A 25 8.22 0.72 -17.10
C GLU A 25 7.43 -0.56 -17.28
N PHE A 26 8.12 -1.70 -17.17
CA PHE A 26 7.47 -3.01 -17.15
C PHE A 26 6.54 -3.14 -15.95
N LEU A 27 7.00 -2.78 -14.75
CA LEU A 27 6.16 -2.79 -13.54
C LEU A 27 4.91 -1.91 -13.72
N TYR A 28 5.06 -0.72 -14.30
CA TYR A 28 3.93 0.15 -14.63
C TYR A 28 2.92 -0.56 -15.55
N LEU A 29 3.38 -1.14 -16.66
CA LEU A 29 2.50 -1.82 -17.60
C LEU A 29 1.79 -3.02 -16.95
N SER A 30 2.55 -3.86 -16.22
CA SER A 30 2.01 -5.01 -15.51
C SER A 30 0.98 -4.61 -14.46
N SER A 31 1.21 -3.52 -13.71
CA SER A 31 0.26 -3.04 -12.70
C SER A 31 -1.07 -2.57 -13.30
N VAL A 32 -1.04 -1.91 -14.46
CA VAL A 32 -2.26 -1.48 -15.17
C VAL A 32 -3.03 -2.67 -15.72
N ILE A 33 -2.34 -3.66 -16.29
CA ILE A 33 -2.96 -4.90 -16.77
C ILE A 33 -3.59 -5.68 -15.60
N ALA A 34 -2.88 -5.79 -14.47
CA ALA A 34 -3.39 -6.44 -13.28
C ALA A 34 -4.63 -5.73 -12.72
N LEU A 35 -4.65 -4.40 -12.74
CA LEU A 35 -5.82 -3.61 -12.34
C LEU A 35 -7.02 -3.93 -13.24
N ALA A 36 -6.83 -3.87 -14.57
CA ALA A 36 -7.89 -4.18 -15.53
C ALA A 36 -8.44 -5.59 -15.32
N PHE A 37 -7.56 -6.57 -15.09
CA PHE A 37 -7.94 -7.94 -14.78
C PHE A 37 -8.76 -8.05 -13.50
N PHE A 38 -8.34 -7.42 -12.39
CA PHE A 38 -9.12 -7.43 -11.15
C PHE A 38 -10.47 -6.73 -11.28
N ILE A 39 -10.56 -5.64 -12.05
CA ILE A 39 -11.84 -4.97 -12.33
C ILE A 39 -12.77 -5.90 -13.12
N ILE A 40 -12.27 -6.60 -14.14
CA ILE A 40 -13.08 -7.55 -14.92
C ILE A 40 -13.59 -8.69 -14.01
N LEU A 41 -12.73 -9.25 -13.16
CA LEU A 41 -13.12 -10.27 -12.20
C LEU A 41 -14.19 -9.76 -11.24
N GLU A 42 -14.03 -8.57 -10.68
CA GLU A 42 -15.01 -7.98 -9.77
C GLU A 42 -16.36 -7.76 -10.46
N VAL A 43 -16.36 -7.17 -11.66
CA VAL A 43 -17.59 -6.97 -12.44
C VAL A 43 -18.26 -8.31 -12.76
N SER A 44 -17.50 -9.33 -13.14
CA SER A 44 -18.05 -10.67 -13.40
C SER A 44 -18.65 -11.32 -12.15
N SER A 45 -18.05 -11.08 -10.99
CA SER A 45 -18.56 -11.53 -9.69
C SER A 45 -19.86 -10.83 -9.33
N LEU A 46 -19.93 -9.51 -9.53
CA LEU A 46 -21.14 -8.70 -9.28
C LEU A 46 -22.30 -9.13 -10.19
N VAL A 47 -22.04 -9.36 -11.48
CA VAL A 47 -23.06 -9.88 -12.41
C VAL A 47 -23.55 -11.26 -11.98
N SER A 48 -22.64 -12.15 -11.56
CA SER A 48 -23.00 -13.48 -11.07
C SER A 48 -23.85 -13.43 -9.81
N LEU A 49 -23.51 -12.54 -8.86
CA LEU A 49 -24.29 -12.29 -7.64
C LEU A 49 -25.68 -11.75 -7.96
N LEU A 50 -25.80 -10.80 -8.90
CA LEU A 50 -27.09 -10.25 -9.34
C LEU A 50 -27.96 -11.30 -10.04
N CYS A 51 -27.38 -12.15 -10.88
CA CYS A 51 -28.11 -13.25 -11.54
C CYS A 51 -28.57 -14.34 -10.55
N LEU A 52 -27.81 -14.60 -9.48
CA LEU A 52 -28.15 -15.58 -8.45
C LEU A 52 -29.02 -15.02 -7.32
N GLY A 53 -29.11 -13.69 -7.18
CA GLY A 53 -29.82 -13.01 -6.09
C GLY A 53 -31.29 -13.40 -5.94
N CYS A 54 -32.01 -13.63 -7.04
CA CYS A 54 -33.43 -14.05 -6.97
C CYS A 54 -33.65 -15.44 -6.34
N VAL A 55 -32.63 -16.29 -6.24
CA VAL A 55 -32.74 -17.67 -5.73
C VAL A 55 -32.25 -17.78 -4.27
N ILE A 56 -31.51 -16.78 -3.77
CA ILE A 56 -30.74 -16.87 -2.52
C ILE A 56 -31.34 -16.03 -1.37
N ASP A 57 -32.23 -15.09 -1.67
CA ASP A 57 -32.84 -14.17 -0.68
C ASP A 57 -33.59 -14.83 0.49
N GLN A 58 -34.01 -16.09 0.36
CA GLN A 58 -34.75 -16.79 1.44
C GLN A 58 -33.86 -17.57 2.42
N SER A 59 -32.57 -17.77 2.15
CA SER A 59 -31.72 -18.67 2.98
C SER A 59 -30.53 -18.01 3.70
N PHE A 60 -30.14 -16.78 3.34
CA PHE A 60 -28.86 -16.19 3.78
C PHE A 60 -28.95 -15.01 4.77
N SER A 61 -30.15 -14.57 5.17
CA SER A 61 -30.31 -13.47 6.14
C SER A 61 -29.81 -13.81 7.57
N MET A 62 -29.39 -15.05 7.82
CA MET A 62 -28.97 -15.55 9.13
C MET A 62 -27.44 -15.67 9.32
N PHE A 63 -26.63 -15.37 8.29
CA PHE A 63 -25.18 -15.59 8.32
C PHE A 63 -24.32 -14.36 7.95
N ILE A 64 -24.92 -13.18 7.79
CA ILE A 64 -24.20 -11.96 7.44
C ILE A 64 -23.72 -11.30 8.74
N ASP A 65 -22.46 -11.59 9.10
CA ASP A 65 -21.75 -10.96 10.21
C ASP A 65 -21.17 -9.60 9.76
N ASP A 66 -21.25 -8.60 10.64
CA ASP A 66 -21.17 -7.15 10.36
C ASP A 66 -19.75 -6.64 9.99
N ARG A 67 -18.81 -7.55 9.74
CA ARG A 67 -17.39 -7.24 9.51
C ARG A 67 -16.87 -7.64 8.13
N ASP A 68 -17.63 -8.42 7.36
CA ASP A 68 -17.28 -8.88 6.01
C ASP A 68 -18.30 -8.39 4.96
N GLN A 69 -18.74 -7.14 5.05
CA GLN A 69 -19.56 -6.48 4.00
C GLN A 69 -18.76 -6.20 2.68
N GLY A 70 -17.60 -6.82 2.48
CA GLY A 70 -16.75 -6.63 1.30
C GLY A 70 -16.40 -7.94 0.61
N VAL A 71 -16.59 -7.99 -0.71
CA VAL A 71 -16.09 -9.06 -1.57
C VAL A 71 -14.57 -9.13 -1.42
N VAL A 72 -14.01 -10.32 -1.14
CA VAL A 72 -12.58 -10.55 -0.89
C VAL A 72 -11.67 -9.92 -1.94
N ILE A 73 -12.14 -9.79 -3.18
CA ILE A 73 -11.45 -9.20 -4.34
C ILE A 73 -11.15 -7.71 -4.11
N LEU A 74 -12.04 -6.96 -3.45
CA LEU A 74 -11.89 -5.51 -3.24
C LEU A 74 -10.64 -5.16 -2.41
N THR A 75 -10.30 -6.01 -1.43
CA THR A 75 -9.10 -5.81 -0.60
C THR A 75 -7.80 -5.96 -1.41
N HIS A 76 -7.79 -6.90 -2.36
CA HIS A 76 -6.64 -7.15 -3.24
C HIS A 76 -6.48 -5.99 -4.24
N LEU A 77 -7.60 -5.47 -4.74
CA LEU A 77 -7.67 -4.30 -5.60
C LEU A 77 -7.14 -3.05 -4.89
N TYR A 78 -7.55 -2.78 -3.64
CA TYR A 78 -7.05 -1.64 -2.88
C TYR A 78 -5.56 -1.70 -2.61
N LEU A 79 -5.02 -2.89 -2.28
CA LEU A 79 -3.59 -3.04 -2.09
C LEU A 79 -2.81 -2.82 -3.39
N LEU A 80 -3.27 -3.38 -4.51
CA LEU A 80 -2.65 -3.17 -5.82
C LEU A 80 -2.66 -1.68 -6.18
N ILE A 81 -3.81 -1.01 -6.03
CA ILE A 81 -3.92 0.42 -6.29
C ILE A 81 -2.99 1.22 -5.36
N GLY A 82 -2.96 0.91 -4.07
CA GLY A 82 -2.10 1.57 -3.09
C GLY A 82 -0.62 1.53 -3.45
N LEU A 83 -0.13 0.36 -3.86
CA LEU A 83 1.26 0.18 -4.29
C LEU A 83 1.55 0.83 -5.66
N SER A 84 0.57 0.82 -6.57
CA SER A 84 0.74 1.30 -7.95
C SER A 84 0.50 2.80 -8.14
N LEU A 85 -0.30 3.44 -7.27
CA LEU A 85 -0.68 4.84 -7.42
C LEU A 85 0.53 5.80 -7.45
N PRO A 86 1.49 5.73 -6.50
CA PRO A 86 2.69 6.57 -6.56
C PRO A 86 3.49 6.38 -7.84
N LEU A 87 3.57 5.13 -8.34
CA LEU A 87 4.20 4.79 -9.61
C LEU A 87 3.48 5.45 -10.80
N TRP A 88 2.16 5.37 -10.85
CA TRP A 88 1.35 5.97 -11.92
C TRP A 88 1.41 7.50 -11.92
N LEU A 89 1.31 8.10 -10.72
CA LEU A 89 1.39 9.54 -10.54
C LEU A 89 2.77 10.08 -10.94
N THR A 90 3.85 9.45 -10.50
CA THR A 90 5.21 9.88 -10.87
C THR A 90 5.42 9.82 -12.39
N LYS A 91 4.94 8.76 -13.06
CA LYS A 91 5.04 8.66 -14.52
C LYS A 91 4.26 9.75 -15.24
N SER A 92 3.04 10.05 -14.76
CA SER A 92 2.20 11.13 -15.30
C SER A 92 2.88 12.50 -15.13
N LEU A 93 3.41 12.77 -13.94
CA LEU A 93 4.14 14.00 -13.63
C LEU A 93 5.41 14.15 -14.46
N TYR A 94 6.20 13.08 -14.61
CA TYR A 94 7.41 13.08 -15.45
C TYR A 94 7.09 13.37 -16.92
N LYS A 95 6.02 12.77 -17.47
CA LYS A 95 5.59 13.05 -18.86
C LYS A 95 5.24 14.53 -19.05
N GLY A 96 4.67 15.19 -18.04
CA GLY A 96 4.38 16.63 -18.05
C GLY A 96 5.62 17.51 -17.82
N MET A 97 6.58 17.06 -17.00
CA MET A 97 7.80 17.80 -16.63
C MET A 97 9.02 17.48 -17.50
N LYS A 98 8.85 16.77 -18.61
CA LYS A 98 9.95 16.39 -19.53
C LYS A 98 10.79 17.57 -20.03
N HIS A 99 10.29 18.79 -19.91
CA HIS A 99 11.00 20.04 -20.20
C HIS A 99 11.98 20.51 -19.11
N PHE A 100 11.98 19.94 -17.90
CA PHE A 100 12.72 20.44 -16.73
C PHE A 100 13.88 19.54 -16.26
N ASN A 101 14.37 18.58 -17.06
CA ASN A 101 15.45 17.65 -16.69
C ASN A 101 15.21 16.90 -15.35
N PHE A 102 13.96 16.52 -15.07
CA PHE A 102 13.62 15.75 -13.86
C PHE A 102 13.86 14.26 -14.11
N GLU A 103 14.82 13.61 -13.46
CA GLU A 103 15.01 12.16 -13.63
C GLU A 103 13.95 11.38 -12.85
N MET A 104 13.18 10.55 -13.57
CA MET A 104 12.06 9.79 -12.99
C MET A 104 12.53 8.73 -11.99
N THR A 105 13.70 8.12 -12.20
CA THR A 105 14.20 6.95 -11.46
C THR A 105 14.79 7.26 -10.09
N THR A 106 15.08 8.53 -9.78
CA THR A 106 15.78 8.93 -8.55
C THR A 106 14.85 9.46 -7.46
N SER A 107 13.54 9.59 -7.73
CA SER A 107 12.61 10.11 -6.75
C SER A 107 12.18 9.05 -5.74
N ILE A 108 12.50 9.30 -4.46
CA ILE A 108 12.01 8.50 -3.32
C ILE A 108 10.48 8.38 -3.32
N SER A 109 9.76 9.34 -3.91
CA SER A 109 8.30 9.34 -3.98
C SER A 109 7.76 8.15 -4.79
N LEU A 110 8.52 7.56 -5.73
CA LEU A 110 8.15 6.30 -6.40
C LEU A 110 7.95 5.14 -5.43
N TYR A 111 8.74 5.10 -4.36
CA TYR A 111 8.77 4.02 -3.38
C TYR A 111 7.70 4.18 -2.29
N SER A 112 6.89 5.26 -2.34
CA SER A 112 5.88 5.59 -1.33
C SER A 112 4.95 4.44 -0.97
N GLY A 113 4.45 3.70 -1.98
CA GLY A 113 3.57 2.56 -1.76
C GLY A 113 4.28 1.42 -1.04
N VAL A 114 5.51 1.11 -1.45
CA VAL A 114 6.32 0.03 -0.86
C VAL A 114 6.76 0.40 0.55
N LEU A 115 7.16 1.65 0.79
CA LEU A 115 7.56 2.14 2.11
C LEU A 115 6.39 2.12 3.09
N SER A 116 5.24 2.67 2.72
CA SER A 116 4.08 2.75 3.62
C SER A 116 3.40 1.40 3.83
N LEU A 117 2.97 0.73 2.75
CA LEU A 117 2.20 -0.52 2.86
C LEU A 117 3.11 -1.73 3.00
N GLY A 118 4.13 -1.83 2.15
CA GLY A 118 4.96 -3.03 2.11
C GLY A 118 5.83 -3.20 3.34
N ILE A 119 6.47 -2.12 3.79
CA ILE A 119 7.41 -2.14 4.91
C ILE A 119 6.73 -1.63 6.18
N GLY A 120 6.16 -0.43 6.13
CA GLY A 120 5.57 0.22 7.29
C GLY A 120 4.45 -0.60 7.95
N ASP A 121 3.36 -0.85 7.22
CA ASP A 121 2.19 -1.60 7.71
C ASP A 121 2.55 -3.04 8.11
N THR A 122 3.42 -3.71 7.33
CA THR A 122 3.87 -5.07 7.65
C THR A 122 4.68 -5.11 8.94
N VAL A 123 5.67 -4.23 9.12
CA VAL A 123 6.51 -4.22 10.32
C VAL A 123 5.71 -3.76 11.55
N ALA A 124 4.87 -2.72 11.41
CA ALA A 124 3.98 -2.27 12.47
C ALA A 124 3.03 -3.38 12.93
N SER A 125 2.43 -4.13 12.00
CA SER A 125 1.50 -5.19 12.34
C SER A 125 2.19 -6.40 12.98
N ILE A 126 3.40 -6.78 12.52
CA ILE A 126 4.17 -7.88 13.13
C ILE A 126 4.62 -7.51 14.54
N ILE A 127 5.29 -6.38 14.72
CA ILE A 127 5.85 -5.98 16.02
C ILE A 127 4.73 -5.53 16.96
N GLY A 128 3.76 -4.78 16.44
CA GLY A 128 2.62 -4.31 17.23
C GLY A 128 1.73 -5.43 17.76
N SER A 129 1.58 -6.53 17.02
CA SER A 129 0.80 -7.70 17.50
C SER A 129 1.59 -8.68 18.36
N SER A 130 2.92 -8.74 18.23
CA SER A 130 3.77 -9.66 18.98
C SER A 130 4.31 -9.08 20.29
N ILE A 131 4.71 -7.81 20.29
CA ILE A 131 5.44 -7.17 21.40
C ILE A 131 4.72 -5.89 21.88
N GLY A 132 3.76 -5.37 21.11
CA GLY A 132 3.06 -4.13 21.44
C GLY A 132 2.28 -4.20 22.76
N ARG A 133 2.54 -3.25 23.66
CA ARG A 133 1.88 -3.15 24.97
C ARG A 133 1.16 -1.82 25.11
N ILE A 134 1.82 -0.73 24.70
CA ILE A 134 1.32 0.62 24.87
C ILE A 134 0.47 0.99 23.66
N HIS A 135 -0.83 1.15 23.86
CA HIS A 135 -1.76 1.54 22.80
C HIS A 135 -1.85 3.06 22.69
N TRP A 136 -2.01 3.56 21.47
CA TRP A 136 -2.33 4.98 21.27
C TRP A 136 -3.72 5.30 21.85
N PRO A 137 -3.93 6.50 22.43
CA PRO A 137 -5.19 6.85 23.05
C PRO A 137 -6.31 6.84 22.00
N GLY A 138 -7.32 6.01 22.25
CA GLY A 138 -8.44 5.85 21.33
C GLY A 138 -8.13 5.03 20.06
N SER A 139 -6.99 4.32 19.97
CA SER A 139 -6.67 3.45 18.82
C SER A 139 -6.33 2.03 19.27
N LYS A 140 -6.50 1.06 18.36
CA LYS A 140 -6.06 -0.33 18.55
C LYS A 140 -4.58 -0.53 18.18
N LYS A 141 -3.94 0.48 17.61
CA LYS A 141 -2.53 0.45 17.19
C LYS A 141 -1.63 0.74 18.40
N THR A 142 -0.43 0.17 18.39
CA THR A 142 0.54 0.27 19.49
C THR A 142 1.68 1.22 19.15
N VAL A 143 2.21 1.90 20.16
CA VAL A 143 3.37 2.81 20.05
C VAL A 143 4.59 2.03 19.57
N GLU A 144 4.78 0.80 20.04
CA GLU A 144 5.85 -0.09 19.60
C GLU A 144 5.70 -0.45 18.11
N GLY A 145 4.48 -0.69 17.64
CA GLY A 145 4.19 -0.89 16.22
C GLY A 145 4.57 0.34 15.39
N THR A 146 4.09 1.52 15.77
CA THR A 146 4.39 2.78 15.07
C THR A 146 5.90 3.10 15.03
N THR A 147 6.59 2.98 16.15
CA THR A 147 8.04 3.24 16.24
C THR A 147 8.86 2.26 15.40
N SER A 148 8.45 0.98 15.36
CA SER A 148 9.10 -0.01 14.52
C SER A 148 8.90 0.23 13.02
N SER A 149 7.72 0.69 12.60
CA SER A 149 7.42 1.09 11.22
C SER A 149 8.27 2.28 10.78
N ILE A 150 8.40 3.30 11.64
CA ILE A 150 9.29 4.45 11.37
C ILE A 150 10.73 3.97 11.18
N PHE A 151 11.23 3.13 12.08
CA PHE A 151 12.59 2.60 12.01
C PHE A 151 12.82 1.78 10.73
N SER A 152 11.91 0.87 10.38
CA SER A 152 12.06 0.03 9.18
C SER A 152 11.99 0.82 7.87
N GLN A 153 11.13 1.84 7.81
CA GLN A 153 11.05 2.71 6.63
C GLN A 153 12.34 3.52 6.47
N CYS A 154 12.83 4.16 7.55
CA CYS A 154 14.11 4.88 7.54
C CYS A 154 15.28 3.98 7.15
N LEU A 155 15.35 2.76 7.70
CA LEU A 155 16.37 1.77 7.35
C LEU A 155 16.30 1.38 5.87
N THR A 156 15.09 1.20 5.33
CA THR A 156 14.92 0.89 3.90
C THR A 156 15.42 2.03 3.02
N VAL A 157 15.04 3.28 3.32
CA VAL A 157 15.55 4.44 2.57
C VAL A 157 17.08 4.50 2.61
N TYR A 158 17.67 4.25 3.79
CA TYR A 158 19.12 4.19 3.94
C TYR A 158 19.76 3.10 3.09
N ILE A 159 19.18 1.89 3.06
CA ILE A 159 19.66 0.80 2.22
C ILE A 159 19.57 1.19 0.73
N LEU A 160 18.43 1.72 0.28
CA LEU A 160 18.25 2.14 -1.12
C LEU A 160 19.25 3.24 -1.53
N TYR A 161 19.50 4.20 -0.64
CA TYR A 161 20.53 5.23 -0.84
C TYR A 161 21.94 4.62 -0.90
N SER A 162 22.28 3.72 0.02
CA SER A 162 23.60 3.09 0.08
C SER A 162 23.92 2.21 -1.13
N LEU A 163 22.89 1.63 -1.75
CA LEU A 163 23.01 0.83 -2.97
C LEU A 163 23.06 1.69 -4.25
N GLY A 164 22.95 3.02 -4.14
CA GLY A 164 22.91 3.92 -5.29
C GLY A 164 21.63 3.82 -6.11
N ILE A 165 20.55 3.23 -5.57
CA ILE A 165 19.25 3.14 -6.23
C ILE A 165 18.54 4.51 -6.21
N ILE A 166 18.82 5.33 -5.20
CA ILE A 166 18.27 6.67 -5.02
C ILE A 166 19.43 7.64 -4.82
N GLU A 167 19.51 8.68 -5.65
CA GLU A 167 20.68 9.57 -5.71
C GLU A 167 20.60 10.76 -4.75
N THR A 168 19.43 11.40 -4.64
CA THR A 168 19.24 12.59 -3.78
C THR A 168 18.16 12.37 -2.74
N VAL A 169 18.54 12.44 -1.46
CA VAL A 169 17.62 12.25 -0.33
C VAL A 169 17.69 13.48 0.59
N TYR A 170 16.60 14.24 0.65
CA TYR A 170 16.41 15.27 1.67
C TYR A 170 16.00 14.59 2.99
N TRP A 171 16.98 14.10 3.75
CA TRP A 171 16.75 13.29 4.97
C TRP A 171 15.75 13.89 5.94
N GLN A 172 15.81 15.21 6.16
CA GLN A 172 14.86 15.91 7.03
C GLN A 172 13.41 15.78 6.54
N LYS A 173 13.18 15.98 5.23
CA LYS A 173 11.85 15.83 4.62
C LYS A 173 11.37 14.39 4.70
N VAL A 174 12.24 13.44 4.38
CA VAL A 174 11.90 12.02 4.36
C VAL A 174 11.56 11.50 5.77
N ILE A 175 12.37 11.83 6.77
CA ILE A 175 12.10 11.44 8.16
C ILE A 175 10.80 12.07 8.65
N MET A 176 10.56 13.35 8.33
CA MET A 176 9.30 14.01 8.67
C MET A 176 8.10 13.34 7.99
N ALA A 177 8.21 13.02 6.70
CA ALA A 177 7.18 12.34 5.93
C ALA A 177 6.83 10.97 6.52
N ILE A 178 7.84 10.17 6.87
CA ILE A 178 7.68 8.86 7.51
C ILE A 178 6.99 8.99 8.87
N ILE A 179 7.47 9.89 9.73
CA ILE A 179 6.88 10.10 11.07
C ILE A 179 5.41 10.51 10.95
N LEU A 180 5.10 11.50 10.11
CA LEU A 180 3.74 11.98 9.92
C LEU A 180 2.84 10.87 9.37
N THR A 181 3.33 10.07 8.43
CA THR A 181 2.56 8.95 7.85
C THR A 181 2.30 7.85 8.88
N SER A 182 3.30 7.48 9.67
CA SER A 182 3.15 6.46 10.72
C SER A 182 2.24 6.94 11.85
N LEU A 183 2.26 8.23 12.19
CA LEU A 183 1.29 8.82 13.14
C LEU A 183 -0.12 8.87 12.53
N TYR A 184 -0.24 9.20 11.24
CA TYR A 184 -1.51 9.17 10.54
C TYR A 184 -2.15 7.78 10.63
N GLU A 185 -1.40 6.72 10.29
CA GLU A 185 -1.82 5.33 10.45
C GLU A 185 -2.24 4.98 11.89
N ALA A 186 -1.53 5.52 12.89
CA ALA A 186 -1.82 5.22 14.29
C ALA A 186 -3.20 5.75 14.74
N PHE A 187 -3.68 6.85 14.16
CA PHE A 187 -4.92 7.53 14.56
C PHE A 187 -6.09 7.34 13.58
N THR A 188 -5.84 6.81 12.37
CA THR A 188 -6.91 6.54 11.40
C THR A 188 -7.41 5.10 11.46
N PHE A 189 -8.72 4.93 11.23
CA PHE A 189 -9.38 3.61 11.23
C PHE A 189 -9.76 3.12 9.82
N GLN A 190 -9.60 3.94 8.78
CA GLN A 190 -10.22 3.73 7.46
C GLN A 190 -9.19 3.69 6.32
N ILE A 191 -9.29 2.62 5.51
CA ILE A 191 -8.62 2.36 4.22
C ILE A 191 -7.14 2.77 4.16
N ASP A 192 -6.39 2.25 5.11
CA ASP A 192 -4.94 2.41 5.25
C ASP A 192 -4.20 2.13 3.91
N ASN A 193 -4.67 1.15 3.14
CA ASN A 193 -4.07 0.71 1.88
C ASN A 193 -4.18 1.70 0.71
N LEU A 194 -5.05 2.72 0.77
CA LEU A 194 -5.17 3.70 -0.31
C LEU A 194 -4.59 5.06 0.11
N VAL A 195 -4.81 5.44 1.36
CA VAL A 195 -4.50 6.78 1.85
C VAL A 195 -3.02 6.92 2.19
N LEU A 196 -2.41 5.93 2.87
CA LEU A 196 -1.02 6.04 3.33
C LEU A 196 -0.01 6.23 2.18
N PRO A 197 -0.09 5.49 1.06
CA PRO A 197 0.81 5.70 -0.08
C PRO A 197 0.72 7.10 -0.67
N VAL A 198 -0.49 7.64 -0.78
CA VAL A 198 -0.72 8.97 -1.34
C VAL A 198 -0.25 10.04 -0.36
N PHE A 199 -0.48 9.83 0.94
CA PHE A 199 -0.07 10.77 1.98
C PHE A 199 1.45 10.92 2.04
N ILE A 200 2.20 9.81 2.10
CA ILE A 200 3.67 9.89 2.09
C ILE A 200 4.20 10.40 0.75
N PHE A 201 3.57 10.05 -0.37
CA PHE A 201 3.92 10.56 -1.70
C PHE A 201 3.83 12.09 -1.78
N LEU A 202 2.80 12.69 -1.19
CA LEU A 202 2.62 14.14 -1.19
C LEU A 202 3.60 14.88 -0.27
N LEU A 203 4.12 14.21 0.76
CA LEU A 203 5.08 14.77 1.71
C LEU A 203 6.54 14.67 1.21
N LEU A 204 6.82 13.78 0.26
CA LEU A 204 8.14 13.53 -0.34
C LEU A 204 8.36 14.37 -1.61
#